data_AF-A0A2R6NKI2-F1
#
_entry.id   AF-A0A2R6NKI2-F1
#
_cell.length_a   1.000
_cell.length_b   1.000
_cell.length_c   1.000
_cell.angle_alpha   90.00
_cell.angle_beta   90.00
_cell.angle_gamma   90.00
#
_symmetry.space_group_name_H-M   'P 1'
#
loop_
_entity.id
_entity.type
_entity.pdbx_description
1 polymer ?
#
loop_
_entity_poly.entity_id
_entity_poly.type
_entity_poly.pdbx_seq_one_letter_code
_entity_poly.pdbx_strand_id
1 'polypeptide(L)'
;MADGASAIIGILAFGLHVVHKVYEIIEAIKDAPDDILALRQDATEIGCFLLHLQQSNVWDSAVIPQIIDSASLIARIKEALDEIELFVDKVTEQRRDGKVRVRKIKWLLRNGRCEKLRGSLASFKSSIIAIVTASTS
;
A
#
# COMPACT_ATOMS: atom_id res chain seq x y z
N MET A 1 22.44 -10.39 10.74
CA MET A 1 21.01 -10.60 11.03
C MET A 1 20.33 -9.34 10.53
N ALA A 2 19.44 -9.41 9.55
CA ALA A 2 18.71 -8.22 9.13
C ALA A 2 17.71 -7.90 10.25
N ASP A 3 18.02 -6.88 11.04
CA ASP A 3 17.22 -6.44 12.18
C ASP A 3 15.77 -6.19 11.72
N GLY A 4 14.77 -6.61 12.50
CA GLY A 4 13.35 -6.46 12.13
C GLY A 4 12.96 -5.04 11.71
N ALA A 5 13.66 -4.03 12.25
CA ALA A 5 13.56 -2.64 11.84
C ALA A 5 13.86 -2.42 10.34
N SER A 6 14.92 -3.03 9.81
CA SER A 6 15.29 -2.92 8.38
C SER A 6 14.23 -3.51 7.44
N ALA A 7 13.57 -4.60 7.86
CA ALA A 7 12.48 -5.20 7.10
C ALA A 7 11.25 -4.30 7.09
N ILE A 8 10.91 -3.69 8.22
CA ILE A 8 9.79 -2.76 8.34
C ILE A 8 10.04 -1.50 7.51
N ILE A 9 11.24 -0.91 7.58
CA ILE A 9 11.63 0.24 6.75
C ILE A 9 11.50 -0.08 5.26
N GLY A 10 11.99 -1.25 4.83
CA GLY A 10 11.85 -1.69 3.44
C GLY A 10 10.39 -1.84 3.01
N ILE A 11 9.53 -2.35 3.89
CA ILE A 11 8.09 -2.48 3.66
C ILE A 11 7.40 -1.11 3.57
N LEU A 12 7.75 -0.16 4.45
CA LEU A 12 7.18 1.19 4.41
C LEU A 12 7.55 1.91 3.11
N ALA A 13 8.82 1.83 2.71
CA ALA A 13 9.30 2.42 1.46
C ALA A 13 8.61 1.80 0.23
N PHE A 14 8.47 0.46 0.21
CA PHE A 14 7.75 -0.23 -0.86
C PHE A 14 6.25 0.13 -0.87
N GLY A 15 5.61 0.17 0.29
CA GLY A 15 4.22 0.58 0.42
C GLY A 15 3.97 2.00 -0.08
N LEU A 16 4.87 2.94 0.23
CA LEU A 16 4.78 4.32 -0.23
C LEU A 16 4.91 4.38 -1.76
N HIS A 17 5.84 3.61 -2.33
CA HIS A 17 5.99 3.51 -3.79
C HIS A 17 4.73 2.98 -4.47
N VAL A 18 4.15 1.90 -3.94
CA VAL A 18 2.95 1.26 -4.49
C VAL A 18 1.74 2.20 -4.41
N VAL A 19 1.53 2.87 -3.26
CA VAL A 19 0.47 3.87 -3.06
C VAL A 19 0.62 5.04 -4.04
N HIS A 20 1.84 5.55 -4.23
CA HIS A 20 2.10 6.64 -5.17
C HIS A 20 1.71 6.25 -6.60
N LYS A 21 2.03 5.02 -7.03
CA LYS A 21 1.59 4.51 -8.34
C LYS A 21 0.08 4.45 -8.47
N VAL A 22 -0.64 4.00 -7.43
CA VAL A 22 -2.12 4.01 -7.43
C VAL A 22 -2.65 5.43 -7.63
N TYR A 23 -2.05 6.42 -6.97
CA TYR A 23 -2.43 7.82 -7.13
C TYR A 23 -2.22 8.31 -8.58
N GLU A 24 -1.05 8.07 -9.18
CA GLU A 24 -0.74 8.47 -10.57
C GLU A 24 -1.70 7.84 -11.59
N ILE A 25 -2.07 6.57 -11.38
CA ILE A 25 -3.06 5.88 -12.21
C ILE A 25 -4.40 6.60 -12.14
N ILE A 26 -4.86 6.93 -10.94
CA ILE A 26 -6.18 7.52 -10.75
C ILE A 26 -6.22 8.96 -11.28
N GLU A 27 -5.14 9.73 -11.10
CA GLU A 27 -5.02 11.07 -11.65
C GLU A 27 -5.02 11.08 -13.19
N ALA A 28 -4.46 10.04 -13.83
CA ALA A 28 -4.51 9.88 -15.28
C ALA A 28 -5.92 9.52 -15.82
N ILE A 29 -6.89 9.21 -14.94
CA ILE A 29 -8.27 8.89 -15.32
C ILE A 29 -9.13 10.15 -15.24
N LYS A 30 -9.45 10.72 -16.41
CA LYS A 30 -10.22 11.98 -16.54
C LYS A 30 -11.68 11.90 -16.06
N ASP A 31 -12.25 10.68 -15.98
CA ASP A 31 -13.62 10.41 -15.56
C ASP A 31 -13.65 9.13 -14.71
N ALA A 32 -13.10 9.22 -13.50
CA ALA A 32 -13.00 8.08 -12.60
C ALA A 32 -14.36 7.85 -11.92
N PRO A 33 -14.92 6.63 -11.98
CA PRO A 33 -16.13 6.29 -11.24
C PRO A 33 -15.86 6.35 -9.73
N ASP A 34 -16.94 6.45 -8.96
CA ASP A 34 -16.91 6.65 -7.51
C ASP A 34 -16.04 5.62 -6.77
N ASP A 35 -16.10 4.34 -7.17
CA ASP A 35 -15.26 3.27 -6.59
C ASP A 35 -13.76 3.51 -6.78
N ILE A 36 -13.35 4.12 -7.90
CA ILE A 36 -11.94 4.45 -8.17
C ILE A 36 -11.55 5.73 -7.43
N LEU A 37 -12.47 6.66 -7.23
CA LEU A 37 -12.23 7.84 -6.40
C LEU A 37 -12.08 7.47 -4.91
N ALA A 38 -12.93 6.56 -4.41
CA ALA A 38 -12.80 6.00 -3.07
C ALA A 38 -11.44 5.31 -2.88
N LEU A 39 -11.00 4.52 -3.88
CA LEU A 39 -9.68 3.91 -3.87
C LEU A 39 -8.54 4.95 -3.80
N ARG A 40 -8.68 6.10 -4.45
CA ARG A 40 -7.70 7.19 -4.34
C ARG A 40 -7.67 7.77 -2.93
N GLN A 41 -8.82 7.92 -2.29
CA GLN A 41 -8.90 8.40 -0.91
C GLN A 41 -8.21 7.41 0.03
N ASP A 42 -8.53 6.11 -0.08
CA ASP A 42 -7.89 5.06 0.71
C ASP A 42 -6.36 5.05 0.51
N ALA A 43 -5.91 5.13 -0.74
CA ALA A 43 -4.49 5.20 -1.07
C ALA A 43 -3.83 6.45 -0.47
N THR A 44 -4.48 7.61 -0.56
CA THR A 44 -3.97 8.88 -0.01
C THR A 44 -3.83 8.79 1.51
N GLU A 45 -4.84 8.30 2.21
CA GLU A 45 -4.79 8.11 3.66
C GLU A 45 -3.65 7.18 4.08
N ILE A 46 -3.48 6.07 3.36
CA ILE A 46 -2.40 5.11 3.62
C ILE A 46 -1.04 5.74 3.32
N GLY A 47 -0.91 6.51 2.25
CA GLY A 47 0.31 7.24 1.92
C GLY A 47 0.69 8.26 3.00
N CYS A 48 -0.27 9.05 3.47
CA CYS A 48 -0.08 9.98 4.59
C CYS A 48 0.34 9.25 5.86
N PHE A 49 -0.29 8.10 6.15
CA PHE A 49 0.04 7.29 7.32
C PHE A 49 1.45 6.70 7.24
N LEU A 50 1.83 6.13 6.09
CA LEU A 50 3.19 5.62 5.84
C LEU A 50 4.25 6.71 5.96
N LEU A 51 3.99 7.89 5.38
CA LEU A 51 4.89 9.04 5.45
C LEU A 51 5.09 9.48 6.92
N HIS A 52 4.01 9.56 7.67
CA HIS A 52 4.06 9.91 9.09
C HIS A 52 4.91 8.88 9.86
N LEU A 53 4.70 7.58 9.64
CA LEU A 53 5.50 6.54 10.30
C LEU A 53 6.98 6.55 9.92
N GLN A 54 7.28 6.84 8.65
CA GLN A 54 8.66 7.00 8.19
C GLN A 54 9.34 8.22 8.85
N GLN A 55 8.60 9.31 9.06
CA GLN A 55 9.12 10.53 9.69
C GLN A 55 9.22 10.42 11.22
N SER A 56 8.34 9.66 11.87
CA SER A 56 8.30 9.55 13.33
C SER A 56 9.40 8.69 13.93
N ASN A 57 10.25 8.02 13.13
CA ASN A 57 11.30 7.11 13.62
C ASN A 57 10.83 6.08 14.66
N VAL A 58 9.53 5.74 14.66
CA VAL A 58 8.89 4.79 15.61
C VAL A 58 9.59 3.42 15.62
N TRP A 59 10.32 3.11 14.55
CA TRP A 59 11.01 1.85 14.30
C TRP A 59 12.52 1.90 14.51
N ASP A 60 13.06 3.07 14.82
CA ASP A 60 14.48 3.31 15.09
C ASP A 60 14.82 2.99 16.57
N SER A 61 13.80 2.90 17.43
CA SER A 61 13.95 2.42 18.79
C SER A 61 14.21 0.91 18.80
N ALA A 62 15.37 0.51 19.33
CA ALA A 62 15.90 -0.87 19.41
C ALA A 62 15.01 -1.87 20.19
N VAL A 63 13.78 -1.50 20.52
CA VAL A 63 12.79 -2.32 21.20
C VAL A 63 11.57 -2.38 20.30
N ILE A 64 11.61 -3.24 19.27
CA ILE A 64 10.36 -3.83 18.77
C ILE A 64 10.00 -4.87 19.82
N PRO A 65 8.95 -4.66 20.65
CA PRO A 65 8.53 -5.66 21.60
C PRO A 65 8.28 -6.96 20.83
N GLN A 66 8.83 -8.08 21.32
CA GLN A 66 8.60 -9.43 20.80
C GLN A 66 7.13 -9.88 20.94
N ILE A 67 6.20 -8.96 21.12
CA ILE A 67 4.85 -9.21 21.56
C ILE A 67 3.94 -8.92 20.37
N ILE A 68 3.34 -10.00 19.87
CA ILE A 68 2.60 -10.16 18.62
C ILE A 68 3.51 -10.65 17.50
N ASP A 69 3.07 -11.73 16.86
CA ASP A 69 3.71 -12.45 15.77
C ASP A 69 3.98 -11.49 14.59
N SER A 70 5.01 -10.66 14.73
CA SER A 70 5.40 -9.61 13.79
C SER A 70 5.71 -10.22 12.44
N ALA A 71 6.15 -11.48 12.41
CA ALA A 71 6.28 -12.29 11.20
C ALA A 71 4.94 -12.43 10.45
N SER A 72 3.84 -12.80 11.11
CA SER A 72 2.51 -12.91 10.48
C SER A 72 1.96 -11.55 10.04
N LEU A 73 2.17 -10.48 10.81
CA LEU A 73 1.74 -9.14 10.42
C LEU A 73 2.56 -8.62 9.22
N ILE A 74 3.87 -8.83 9.23
CA ILE A 74 4.76 -8.53 8.09
C ILE A 74 4.34 -9.33 6.87
N ALA A 75 3.99 -10.61 7.02
CA ALA A 75 3.52 -11.45 5.91
C ALA A 75 2.20 -10.92 5.33
N ARG A 76 1.23 -10.56 6.17
CA ARG A 76 -0.05 -9.97 5.75
C ARG A 76 0.12 -8.63 5.05
N ILE A 77 1.05 -7.81 5.52
CA ILE A 77 1.41 -6.55 4.88
C ILE A 77 2.01 -6.81 3.49
N LYS A 78 2.97 -7.72 3.39
CA LYS A 78 3.60 -8.07 2.10
C LYS A 78 2.57 -8.59 1.11
N GLU A 79 1.69 -9.49 1.55
CA GLU A 79 0.62 -10.03 0.71
C GLU A 79 -0.32 -8.91 0.22
N ALA A 80 -0.75 -8.01 1.11
CA ALA A 80 -1.60 -6.89 0.73
C ALA A 80 -0.90 -5.95 -0.27
N LEU A 81 0.40 -5.67 -0.08
CA LEU A 81 1.17 -4.84 -1.00
C LEU A 81 1.38 -5.50 -2.37
N ASP A 82 1.63 -6.81 -2.40
CA ASP A 82 1.76 -7.58 -3.64
C ASP A 82 0.44 -7.58 -4.42
N GLU A 83 -0.70 -7.74 -3.75
CA GLU A 83 -2.01 -7.63 -4.40
C GLU A 83 -2.26 -6.24 -5.01
N ILE A 84 -1.81 -5.18 -4.33
CA ILE A 84 -1.91 -3.80 -4.84
C ILE A 84 -0.96 -3.60 -6.03
N GLU A 85 0.28 -4.09 -5.96
CA GLU A 85 1.23 -4.01 -7.07
C GLU A 85 0.72 -4.78 -8.30
N LEU A 86 0.21 -5.99 -8.12
CA LEU A 86 -0.39 -6.78 -9.19
C LEU A 86 -1.60 -6.07 -9.83
N PHE A 87 -2.37 -5.34 -9.04
CA PHE A 87 -3.43 -4.50 -9.60
C PHE A 87 -2.82 -3.38 -10.44
N VAL A 88 -1.89 -2.61 -9.87
CA VAL A 88 -1.19 -1.50 -10.54
C VAL A 88 -0.61 -1.96 -11.88
N ASP A 89 0.07 -3.11 -11.93
CA ASP A 89 0.61 -3.67 -13.17
C ASP A 89 -0.49 -4.04 -14.18
N LYS A 90 -1.59 -4.63 -13.72
CA LYS A 90 -2.72 -5.00 -14.59
C LYS A 90 -3.43 -3.79 -15.19
N VAL A 91 -3.50 -2.68 -14.45
CA VAL A 91 -4.22 -1.47 -14.89
C VAL A 91 -3.31 -0.51 -15.66
N THR A 92 -2.01 -0.70 -15.63
CA THR A 92 -1.04 0.12 -16.35
C THR A 92 -0.57 -0.56 -17.63
N GLU A 93 -0.19 0.26 -18.60
CA GLU A 93 0.50 -0.16 -19.82
C GLU A 93 1.84 0.59 -19.83
N GLN A 94 2.94 -0.13 -19.58
CA GLN A 94 4.27 0.44 -19.74
C GLN A 94 4.56 0.65 -21.22
N ARG A 95 4.67 1.92 -21.63
CA ARG A 95 5.18 2.31 -22.96
C ARG A 95 6.67 2.58 -22.86
N ARG A 96 7.38 2.35 -23.97
CA ARG A 96 8.81 2.69 -24.13
C ARG A 96 9.14 4.18 -23.94
N ASP A 97 8.12 5.05 -23.89
CA ASP A 97 8.25 6.50 -23.68
C ASP A 97 8.35 6.90 -22.19
N GLY A 98 8.34 5.93 -21.26
CA GLY A 98 8.40 6.20 -19.81
C GLY A 98 7.10 6.72 -19.20
N LYS A 99 6.08 7.04 -20.02
CA LYS A 99 4.77 7.48 -19.56
C LYS A 99 3.86 6.29 -19.22
N VAL A 100 3.31 6.31 -18.00
CA VAL A 100 2.27 5.37 -17.58
C VAL A 100 0.97 5.70 -18.31
N ARG A 101 0.41 4.74 -19.06
CA ARG A 101 -0.95 4.83 -19.58
C ARG A 101 -1.85 3.85 -18.85
N VAL A 102 -3.05 4.29 -18.49
CA VAL A 102 -4.05 3.43 -17.87
C VAL A 102 -4.76 2.61 -18.94
N ARG A 103 -4.77 1.29 -18.81
CA ARG A 103 -5.56 0.40 -19.67
C ARG A 103 -7.05 0.69 -19.48
N LYS A 104 -7.89 0.36 -20.48
CA LYS A 104 -9.35 0.56 -20.39
C LYS A 104 -9.91 -0.04 -19.08
N ILE A 105 -10.22 0.85 -18.14
CA ILE A 105 -10.61 0.57 -16.75
C ILE A 105 -11.98 -0.08 -16.60
N LYS A 106 -12.80 -0.07 -17.66
CA LYS A 106 -14.11 -0.72 -17.72
C LYS A 106 -14.08 -2.19 -17.29
N TRP A 107 -12.96 -2.90 -17.53
CA TRP A 107 -12.83 -4.29 -17.11
C TRP A 107 -12.56 -4.46 -15.60
N LEU A 108 -12.01 -3.45 -14.92
CA LEU A 108 -11.72 -3.50 -13.48
C LEU A 108 -12.97 -3.27 -12.64
N LEU A 109 -13.83 -2.36 -13.10
CA LEU A 109 -15.13 -2.07 -12.52
C LEU A 109 -16.09 -3.25 -12.62
N ARG A 110 -15.96 -4.06 -13.68
CA ARG A 110 -16.85 -5.20 -13.92
C ARG A 110 -16.58 -6.45 -13.07
N ASN A 111 -15.38 -6.58 -12.51
CA ASN A 111 -14.90 -7.82 -11.89
C ASN A 111 -14.73 -7.72 -10.35
N GLY A 112 -15.29 -6.68 -9.70
CA GLY A 112 -15.13 -6.49 -8.25
C GLY A 112 -13.68 -6.25 -7.80
N ARG A 113 -12.76 -5.94 -8.72
CA ARG A 113 -11.33 -5.83 -8.40
C ARG A 113 -10.97 -4.56 -7.65
N CYS A 114 -11.73 -3.49 -7.86
CA CYS A 114 -11.58 -2.28 -7.04
C CYS A 114 -11.98 -2.56 -5.59
N GLU A 115 -13.03 -3.36 -5.36
CA GLU A 115 -13.45 -3.77 -4.01
C GLU A 115 -12.42 -4.69 -3.35
N LYS A 116 -11.91 -5.69 -4.08
CA LYS A 116 -10.81 -6.54 -3.59
C LYS A 116 -9.62 -5.69 -3.16
N LEU A 117 -9.20 -4.79 -4.04
CA LEU A 117 -8.07 -3.90 -3.78
C LEU A 117 -8.29 -3.00 -2.57
N ARG A 118 -9.48 -2.42 -2.44
CA ARG A 118 -9.86 -1.64 -1.26
C ARG A 118 -9.75 -2.48 0.02
N GLY A 119 -10.17 -3.74 -0.03
CA GLY A 119 -9.95 -4.71 1.04
C GLY A 119 -8.47 -4.91 1.38
N SER A 120 -7.61 -5.05 0.38
CA SER A 120 -6.16 -5.19 0.56
C SER A 120 -5.54 -3.93 1.17
N LEU A 121 -5.91 -2.72 0.70
CA LEU A 121 -5.47 -1.45 1.30
C LEU A 121 -5.93 -1.33 2.77
N ALA A 122 -7.18 -1.65 3.08
CA ALA A 122 -7.70 -1.63 4.45
C ALA A 122 -6.98 -2.63 5.36
N SER A 123 -6.68 -3.84 4.85
CA SER A 123 -5.90 -4.86 5.57
C SER A 123 -4.46 -4.39 5.82
N PHE A 124 -3.85 -3.75 4.83
CA PHE A 124 -2.51 -3.16 4.94
C PHE A 124 -2.48 -2.05 6.00
N LYS A 125 -3.40 -1.08 5.96
CA LYS A 125 -3.54 -0.01 6.97
C LYS A 125 -3.68 -0.59 8.38
N SER A 126 -4.60 -1.55 8.55
CA SER A 126 -4.87 -2.18 9.84
C SER A 126 -3.67 -2.94 10.38
N SER A 127 -2.95 -3.66 9.50
CA SER A 127 -1.78 -4.44 9.89
C SER A 127 -0.63 -3.52 10.29
N ILE A 128 -0.40 -2.41 9.60
CA ILE A 128 0.62 -1.43 10.01
C ILE A 128 0.25 -0.82 11.37
N ILE A 129 -1.00 -0.38 11.55
CA ILE A 129 -1.46 0.15 12.85
C ILE A 129 -1.22 -0.86 13.97
N ALA A 130 -1.49 -2.15 13.73
CA ALA A 130 -1.24 -3.19 14.72
C ALA A 130 0.24 -3.29 15.09
N ILE A 131 1.17 -3.26 14.13
CA ILE A 131 2.61 -3.28 14.44
C ILE A 131 3.00 -2.00 15.19
N VAL A 132 2.50 -0.82 14.78
CA VAL A 132 2.83 0.46 15.44
C VAL A 132 2.39 0.43 16.89
N THR A 133 1.12 0.09 17.14
CA THR A 133 0.55 0.00 18.48
C THR A 133 1.31 -1.00 19.35
N ALA A 134 1.66 -2.17 18.78
CA ALA A 134 2.47 -3.19 19.43
C ALA A 134 3.89 -2.71 19.77
N SER A 135 4.41 -1.74 19.03
CA SER A 135 5.77 -1.21 19.22
C SER A 135 5.85 -0.01 20.16
N THR A 136 4.70 0.59 20.48
CA THR A 136 4.57 1.74 21.38
C THR A 136 3.98 1.37 22.76
N SER A 137 3.62 0.10 22.97
CA SER A 137 3.04 -0.41 24.24
C SER A 137 4.07 -1.03 25.17
#